data_AF-A0A7V9UDJ2-F1
#
_entry.id   AF-A0A7V9UDJ2-F1
#
_cell.length_a   1.000
_cell.length_b   1.000
_cell.length_c   1.000
_cell.angle_alpha   90.00
_cell.angle_beta   90.00
_cell.angle_gamma   90.00
#
_symmetry.space_group_name_H-M   'P 1'
#
loop_
_entity.id
_entity.type
_entity.pdbx_description
1 polymer ?
#
loop_
_entity_poly.entity_id
_entity_poly.type
_entity_poly.pdbx_seq_one_letter_code
_entity_poly.pdbx_strand_id
1 'polypeptide(L)'
;MAGLIDPKIASAVARRLSGESYDPGRPDIRQLQAHLAVAVDRSEGLVAKVSGITPPEPVRWAVISRAAWAEANIKGMSILIAPLADKLGARLDSLPLPARLAQRGFVSAEVGAMLGYVSRRVLGQY
;
A
#
# COMPACT_ATOMS: atom_id res chain seq x y z
N MET A 1 -8.40 10.73 18.17
CA MET A 1 -9.22 9.61 17.63
C MET A 1 -8.31 8.42 17.42
N ALA A 2 -8.51 7.33 18.16
CA ALA A 2 -7.80 6.08 17.88
C ALA A 2 -8.31 5.57 16.52
N GLY A 3 -7.41 5.47 15.54
CA GLY A 3 -7.79 5.00 14.20
C GLY A 3 -8.40 3.59 14.26
N LEU A 4 -9.38 3.34 13.40
CA LEU A 4 -10.05 2.03 13.26
C LEU A 4 -9.06 0.89 12.95
N ILE A 5 -7.89 1.24 12.43
CA ILE A 5 -6.77 0.35 12.12
C ILE A 5 -5.61 0.66 13.05
N ASP A 6 -4.97 -0.39 13.56
CA ASP A 6 -3.63 -0.40 14.09
C ASP A 6 -2.64 -0.72 12.95
N PRO A 7 -1.80 0.25 12.54
CA PRO A 7 -0.86 0.05 11.45
C PRO A 7 0.12 -1.09 11.69
N LYS A 8 0.50 -1.37 12.95
CA LYS A 8 1.46 -2.43 13.26
C LYS A 8 0.84 -3.81 13.03
N ILE A 9 -0.41 -3.99 13.46
CA ILE A 9 -1.16 -5.25 13.24
C ILE A 9 -1.40 -5.45 11.75
N ALA A 10 -1.88 -4.41 11.06
CA ALA A 10 -2.13 -4.47 9.61
C ALA A 10 -0.85 -4.80 8.84
N SER A 11 0.27 -4.13 9.14
CA SER A 11 1.57 -4.40 8.49
C SER A 11 2.06 -5.82 8.77
N ALA A 12 1.92 -6.33 10.00
CA ALA A 12 2.35 -7.69 10.34
C ALA A 12 1.57 -8.75 9.53
N VAL A 13 0.24 -8.60 9.46
CA VAL A 13 -0.62 -9.51 8.68
C VAL A 13 -0.33 -9.37 7.18
N ALA A 14 -0.21 -8.14 6.68
CA ALA A 14 0.10 -7.87 5.27
C ALA A 14 1.45 -8.49 4.85
N ARG A 15 2.51 -8.32 5.64
CA ARG A 15 3.82 -8.95 5.40
C ARG A 15 3.69 -10.47 5.30
N ARG A 16 3.02 -11.08 6.29
CA ARG A 16 2.83 -12.53 6.34
C ARG A 16 2.10 -13.07 5.11
N LEU A 17 1.10 -12.32 4.63
CA LEU A 17 0.29 -12.68 3.48
C LEU A 17 0.83 -12.17 2.14
N SER A 18 1.89 -11.37 2.10
CA SER A 18 2.46 -10.89 0.82
C SER A 18 3.28 -11.95 0.07
N GLY A 19 3.61 -13.07 0.72
CA GLY A 19 4.31 -14.19 0.07
C GLY A 19 5.82 -14.02 0.05
N GLU A 20 6.45 -14.45 -1.04
CA GLU A 20 7.92 -14.61 -1.16
C GLU A 20 8.74 -13.36 -0.81
N SER A 21 9.93 -13.63 -0.26
CA SER A 21 10.93 -12.62 0.10
C SER A 21 11.49 -11.92 -1.13
N TYR A 22 11.65 -10.61 -1.01
CA TYR A 22 12.29 -9.76 -2.02
C TYR A 22 13.77 -9.60 -1.70
N ASP A 23 14.62 -9.78 -2.71
CA ASP A 23 16.05 -9.52 -2.62
C ASP A 23 16.45 -8.56 -3.76
N PRO A 24 16.81 -7.30 -3.44
CA PRO A 24 17.25 -6.33 -4.45
C PRO A 24 18.58 -6.73 -5.12
N GLY A 25 19.33 -7.66 -4.52
CA GLY A 25 20.56 -8.23 -5.05
C GLY A 25 20.34 -9.36 -6.06
N ARG A 26 19.11 -9.77 -6.37
CA ARG A 26 18.92 -10.77 -7.40
C ARG A 26 19.19 -10.20 -8.81
N PRO A 27 19.82 -10.97 -9.72
CA PRO A 27 20.16 -10.49 -11.06
C PRO A 27 18.96 -9.97 -11.86
N ASP A 28 17.81 -10.65 -11.77
CA ASP A 28 16.55 -10.25 -12.42
C ASP A 28 16.04 -8.91 -11.91
N ILE A 29 16.09 -8.68 -10.59
CA ILE A 29 15.69 -7.40 -9.99
C ILE A 29 16.63 -6.26 -10.40
N ARG A 30 17.96 -6.48 -10.39
CA ARG A 30 18.92 -5.48 -10.85
C ARG A 30 18.73 -5.13 -12.32
N GLN A 31 18.47 -6.13 -13.16
CA GLN A 31 18.18 -5.92 -14.57
C GLN A 31 16.89 -5.10 -14.74
N LEU A 32 15.84 -5.42 -13.98
CA LEU A 32 14.59 -4.65 -13.99
C LEU A 32 14.83 -3.18 -13.58
N GLN A 33 15.62 -2.93 -12.52
CA GLN A 33 15.99 -1.57 -12.11
C GLN A 33 16.73 -0.82 -13.23
N ALA A 34 17.72 -1.45 -13.87
CA ALA A 34 18.45 -0.83 -14.98
C ALA A 34 17.52 -0.50 -16.17
N HIS A 35 16.59 -1.39 -16.50
CA HIS A 35 15.61 -1.15 -17.56
C HIS A 35 14.66 -0.01 -17.20
N LEU A 36 14.14 0.04 -15.97
CA LEU A 36 13.24 1.10 -15.52
C LEU A 36 13.93 2.48 -15.48
N ALA A 37 15.22 2.54 -15.14
CA ALA A 37 15.98 3.79 -15.13
C ALA A 37 16.02 4.49 -16.51
N VAL A 38 16.00 3.71 -17.60
CA VAL A 38 15.93 4.25 -18.96
C VAL A 38 14.48 4.39 -19.44
N ALA A 39 13.63 3.42 -19.12
CA ALA A 39 12.27 3.37 -19.63
C ALA A 39 11.37 4.48 -19.06
N VAL A 40 11.55 4.87 -17.79
CA VAL A 40 10.74 5.91 -17.15
C VAL A 40 10.97 7.26 -17.82
N ASP A 41 12.20 7.74 -17.87
CA ASP A 41 12.57 9.03 -18.49
C ASP A 41 12.12 9.11 -19.96
N ARG A 42 12.37 8.03 -20.72
CA ARG A 42 11.91 7.94 -22.11
C ARG A 42 10.38 8.00 -22.21
N SER A 43 9.66 7.32 -21.31
CA SER A 43 8.20 7.29 -21.33
C SER A 43 7.61 8.65 -20.96
N GLU A 44 8.19 9.36 -19.99
CA GLU A 44 7.75 10.71 -19.61
C GLU A 44 7.81 11.67 -20.79
N GLY A 45 8.94 11.70 -21.51
CA GLY A 45 9.09 12.55 -22.70
C GLY A 45 8.10 12.19 -23.82
N LEU A 46 7.86 10.89 -24.05
CA LEU A 46 6.91 10.43 -25.06
C LEU A 46 5.45 10.76 -24.68
N VAL A 47 5.05 10.54 -23.44
CA VAL A 47 3.69 10.86 -22.95
C VAL A 47 3.45 12.36 -22.99
N ALA A 48 4.41 13.19 -22.57
CA ALA A 48 4.31 14.64 -22.67
C ALA A 48 4.11 15.10 -24.12
N LYS A 49 4.91 14.57 -25.05
CA LYS A 49 4.81 14.91 -26.48
C LYS A 49 3.45 14.53 -27.08
N VAL A 50 2.93 13.35 -26.74
CA VAL A 50 1.65 12.86 -27.29
C VAL A 50 0.46 13.55 -26.65
N SER A 51 0.49 13.76 -25.33
CA SER A 51 -0.62 14.38 -24.59
C SER A 51 -0.68 15.90 -24.76
N GLY A 52 0.43 16.54 -25.12
CA GLY A 52 0.56 18.00 -25.13
C GLY A 52 0.61 18.62 -23.72
N ILE A 53 0.69 17.80 -22.68
CA ILE A 53 0.79 18.25 -21.29
C ILE A 53 2.27 18.47 -20.96
N THR A 54 2.61 19.64 -20.42
CA THR A 54 3.96 19.91 -19.93
C THR A 54 4.32 18.89 -18.85
N PRO A 55 5.43 18.16 -19.00
CA PRO A 55 5.80 17.13 -18.05
C PRO A 55 6.04 17.78 -16.67
N PRO A 56 5.49 17.21 -15.59
CA PRO A 56 5.78 17.66 -14.22
C PRO A 56 7.24 17.33 -13.85
N GLU A 57 7.60 17.52 -12.58
CA GLU A 57 8.88 17.04 -12.05
C GLU A 57 9.06 15.53 -12.33
N PRO A 58 10.31 15.05 -12.55
CA PRO A 58 10.57 13.65 -12.86
C PRO A 58 9.92 12.69 -11.86
N VAL A 59 9.23 11.69 -12.39
CA VAL A 59 8.52 10.68 -11.59
C VAL A 59 9.53 9.88 -10.79
N ARG A 60 9.36 9.90 -9.47
CA ARG A 60 10.08 9.01 -8.56
C ARG A 60 9.51 7.61 -8.69
N TRP A 61 10.38 6.64 -8.94
CA TRP A 61 10.02 5.22 -9.05
C TRP A 61 10.96 4.36 -8.20
N ALA A 62 10.50 3.16 -7.85
CA ALA A 62 11.31 2.15 -7.18
C ALA A 62 10.78 0.75 -7.49
N VAL A 63 11.68 -0.23 -7.54
CA VAL A 63 11.28 -1.65 -7.47
C VAL A 63 11.13 -2.01 -5.99
N ILE A 64 9.93 -2.44 -5.62
CA ILE A 64 9.58 -2.73 -4.22
C ILE A 64 9.05 -4.16 -4.07
N SER A 65 9.15 -4.69 -2.85
CA SER A 65 8.56 -5.97 -2.51
C SER A 65 7.04 -5.89 -2.42
N ARG A 66 6.37 -7.03 -2.53
CA ARG A 66 4.92 -7.16 -2.29
C ARG A 66 4.54 -6.66 -0.89
N ALA A 67 5.37 -6.97 0.11
CA ALA A 67 5.18 -6.51 1.48
C ALA A 67 5.30 -4.99 1.61
N ALA A 68 6.34 -4.40 1.01
CA ALA A 68 6.54 -2.96 0.99
C ALA A 68 5.40 -2.23 0.27
N TRP A 69 4.89 -2.80 -0.83
CA TRP A 69 3.71 -2.27 -1.51
C TRP A 69 2.47 -2.30 -0.58
N ALA A 70 2.22 -3.43 0.09
CA ALA A 70 1.07 -3.55 0.97
C ALA A 70 1.14 -2.54 2.12
N GLU A 71 2.31 -2.39 2.74
CA GLU A 71 2.56 -1.43 3.83
C GLU A 71 2.37 0.02 3.40
N ALA A 72 2.90 0.40 2.24
CA ALA A 72 2.76 1.76 1.70
C ALA A 72 1.29 2.15 1.49
N ASN A 73 0.41 1.17 1.26
CA ASN A 73 -1.02 1.39 0.99
C ASN A 73 -1.92 1.33 2.24
N ILE A 74 -1.42 0.90 3.41
CA ILE A 74 -2.23 0.82 4.65
C ILE A 74 -2.81 2.19 5.04
N LYS A 75 -1.99 3.25 4.94
CA LYS A 75 -2.45 4.62 5.26
C LYS A 75 -3.55 5.07 4.30
N GLY A 76 -3.39 4.80 3.01
CA GLY A 76 -4.42 5.09 2.00
C GLY A 76 -5.73 4.38 2.31
N MET A 77 -5.68 3.08 2.61
CA MET A 77 -6.86 2.32 3.00
C MET A 77 -7.52 2.89 4.27
N SER A 78 -6.71 3.32 5.24
CA SER A 78 -7.21 3.92 6.48
C SER A 78 -7.99 5.20 6.23
N ILE A 79 -7.55 6.01 5.27
CA ILE A 79 -8.25 7.23 4.83
C ILE A 79 -9.57 6.85 4.13
N LEU A 80 -9.54 5.86 3.24
CA LEU A 80 -10.72 5.42 2.48
C LEU A 80 -11.84 4.90 3.38
N ILE A 81 -11.51 4.21 4.47
CA ILE A 81 -12.50 3.66 5.40
C ILE A 81 -12.88 4.62 6.53
N ALA A 82 -12.21 5.77 6.67
CA ALA A 82 -12.49 6.73 7.72
C ALA A 82 -13.97 7.19 7.78
N PRO A 83 -14.66 7.47 6.65
CA PRO A 83 -16.07 7.87 6.70
C PRO A 83 -17.00 6.78 7.28
N LEU A 84 -16.63 5.50 7.12
CA LEU A 84 -17.36 4.39 7.74
C LEU A 84 -17.08 4.34 9.25
N ALA A 85 -15.83 4.59 9.66
CA ALA A 85 -15.46 4.69 11.07
C ALA A 85 -16.26 5.80 11.76
N ASP A 86 -16.41 6.95 11.13
CA ASP A 86 -17.16 8.10 11.67
C ASP A 86 -18.64 7.76 11.87
N LYS A 87 -19.27 7.09 10.90
CA LYS A 87 -20.66 6.62 11.02
C LYS A 87 -20.87 5.60 12.13
N LEU A 88 -19.84 4.79 12.42
CA LEU A 88 -19.87 3.77 13.46
C LEU A 88 -19.38 4.29 14.82
N GLY A 89 -18.83 5.51 14.89
CA GLY A 89 -18.12 6.07 16.04
C GLY A 89 -18.92 5.96 17.35
N ALA A 90 -20.16 6.45 17.36
CA ALA A 90 -21.01 6.39 18.56
C ALA A 90 -21.27 4.96 19.07
N ARG A 91 -21.39 3.99 18.15
CA ARG A 91 -21.54 2.57 18.52
C ARG A 91 -20.24 2.00 19.06
N LEU A 92 -19.12 2.30 18.40
CA LEU A 92 -17.79 1.84 18.82
C LEU A 92 -17.38 2.44 20.17
N ASP A 93 -17.75 3.70 20.44
CA ASP A 93 -17.44 4.37 21.69
C ASP A 93 -18.25 3.84 22.88
N SER A 94 -19.45 3.28 22.62
CA SER A 94 -20.28 2.62 23.64
C SER A 94 -19.74 1.25 24.10
N LEU A 95 -18.80 0.66 23.36
CA LEU A 95 -18.23 -0.64 23.70
C LEU A 95 -17.24 -0.52 24.87
N PRO A 96 -17.17 -1.53 25.76
CA PRO A 96 -16.10 -1.64 26.76
C PRO A 96 -14.72 -1.60 26.10
N LEU A 97 -13.73 -1.01 26.79
CA LEU A 97 -12.37 -0.85 26.26
C LEU A 97 -11.76 -2.15 25.69
N PRO A 98 -11.88 -3.33 26.34
CA PRO A 98 -11.37 -4.58 25.77
C PRO A 98 -12.03 -4.95 24.43
N ALA A 99 -13.34 -4.75 24.31
CA ALA A 99 -14.09 -5.03 23.09
C ALA A 99 -13.68 -4.08 21.96
N ARG A 100 -13.43 -2.80 22.27
CA ARG A 100 -12.92 -1.81 21.30
C ARG A 100 -11.53 -2.19 20.77
N LEU A 101 -10.64 -2.63 21.65
CA LEU A 101 -9.29 -3.05 21.26
C LEU A 101 -9.33 -4.32 20.39
N ALA A 102 -10.18 -5.28 20.75
CA ALA A 102 -10.38 -6.49 19.95
C ALA A 102 -10.95 -6.18 18.56
N GLN A 103 -11.97 -5.32 18.49
CA GLN A 103 -12.56 -4.88 17.21
C GLN A 103 -11.54 -4.16 16.33
N ARG A 104 -10.74 -3.25 16.90
CA ARG A 104 -9.64 -2.58 16.20
C ARG A 104 -8.61 -3.59 15.68
N GLY A 105 -8.23 -4.56 16.50
CA GLY A 105 -7.31 -5.63 16.11
C GLY A 105 -7.84 -6.47 14.93
N PHE A 106 -9.11 -6.84 14.98
CA PHE A 106 -9.77 -7.61 13.92
C PHE A 106 -9.81 -6.85 12.60
N VAL A 107 -10.29 -5.61 12.60
CA VAL A 107 -10.34 -4.76 11.39
C VAL A 107 -8.93 -4.55 10.81
N SER A 108 -7.93 -4.36 11.67
CA SER A 108 -6.54 -4.22 11.24
C SER A 108 -6.03 -5.48 10.53
N ALA A 109 -6.37 -6.66 11.07
CA ALA A 109 -5.99 -7.93 10.48
C ALA A 109 -6.68 -8.15 9.13
N GLU A 110 -7.96 -7.83 8.99
CA GLU A 110 -8.69 -7.93 7.72
C GLU A 110 -8.10 -7.00 6.65
N VAL A 111 -7.82 -5.75 7.01
CA VAL A 111 -7.19 -4.78 6.12
C VAL A 111 -5.80 -5.25 5.69
N GLY A 112 -4.99 -5.72 6.64
CA GLY A 112 -3.68 -6.30 6.36
C GLY A 112 -3.78 -7.52 5.44
N ALA A 113 -4.75 -8.40 5.67
CA ALA A 113 -4.94 -9.60 4.88
C ALA A 113 -5.36 -9.29 3.43
N MET A 114 -6.29 -8.36 3.27
CA MET A 114 -6.72 -7.89 1.96
C MET A 114 -5.55 -7.26 1.19
N LEU A 115 -4.80 -6.35 1.82
CA LEU A 115 -3.66 -5.69 1.17
C LEU A 115 -2.52 -6.68 0.84
N GLY A 116 -2.24 -7.64 1.73
CA GLY A 116 -1.26 -8.69 1.49
C GLY A 116 -1.66 -9.65 0.37
N TYR A 117 -2.97 -9.89 0.18
CA TYR A 117 -3.47 -10.67 -0.95
C TYR A 117 -3.35 -9.88 -2.26
N VAL A 118 -3.81 -8.62 -2.27
CA VAL A 118 -3.80 -7.76 -3.45
C VAL A 118 -2.37 -7.50 -3.94
N SER A 119 -1.40 -7.35 -3.02
CA SER A 119 0.00 -7.12 -3.36
C SER A 119 0.63 -8.19 -4.25
N ARG A 120 0.04 -9.40 -4.28
CA ARG A 120 0.49 -10.50 -5.15
C ARG A 120 0.07 -10.35 -6.61
N ARG A 121 -0.89 -9.47 -6.90
CA ARG A 121 -1.53 -9.30 -8.20
C ARG A 121 -1.26 -7.93 -8.83
N VAL A 122 -0.80 -6.97 -8.04
CA VAL A 122 -0.49 -5.62 -8.51
C VAL A 122 0.85 -5.62 -9.24
N LEU A 123 0.88 -4.98 -10.41
CA LEU A 123 2.07 -4.87 -11.26
C LEU A 123 2.78 -3.50 -11.16
N GLY A 124 2.08 -2.47 -10.69
CA GLY A 124 2.63 -1.11 -10.62
C GLY A 124 1.65 -0.10 -10.04
N GLN A 125 2.10 1.16 -9.99
CA GLN A 125 1.27 2.31 -9.67
C GLN A 125 0.57 2.82 -10.94
N TYR A 126 -0.58 3.48 -10.77
CA TYR A 126 -1.32 4.19 -11.81
C TYR A 126 -1.27 5.69 -11.53
#